data_AF-S3HT25-F1
#
_entry.id   AF-S3HT25-F1
#
_cell.length_a   1.000
_cell.length_b   1.000
_cell.length_c   1.000
_cell.angle_alpha   90.00
_cell.angle_beta   90.00
_cell.angle_gamma   90.00
#
_symmetry.space_group_name_H-M   'P 1'
#
loop_
_entity.id
_entity.type
_entity.pdbx_description
1 polymer ?
#
loop_
_entity_poly.entity_id
_entity_poly.type
_entity_poly.pdbx_seq_one_letter_code
_entity_poly.pdbx_strand_id
1 'polypeptide(L)' 'MPTVPPTPITPPDEHVVTAREALEPLYERLELHTEATLLSAAMEAGWPADEATKALAALRLQDALNILGREN' A
#
# COMPACT_ATOMS: atom_id res chain seq x y z
N MET A 1 0.32 -11.71 37.46
CA MET A 1 0.34 -10.82 36.29
C MET A 1 1.44 -11.30 35.35
N PRO A 2 1.18 -11.59 34.07
CA PRO A 2 2.25 -11.86 33.13
C PRO A 2 2.86 -10.53 32.68
N THR A 3 4.12 -10.29 33.06
CA THR A 3 4.92 -9.17 32.53
C THR A 3 5.30 -9.51 31.10
N VAL A 4 4.75 -8.77 30.15
CA VAL A 4 5.21 -8.74 28.76
C VAL A 4 6.65 -8.21 28.78
N PRO A 5 7.64 -8.94 28.25
CA PRO A 5 9.00 -8.40 28.17
C PRO A 5 8.98 -7.15 27.27
N PRO A 6 9.71 -6.09 27.64
CA PRO A 6 9.83 -4.91 26.79
C PRO A 6 10.42 -5.35 25.45
N THR A 7 9.68 -5.13 24.36
CA THR A 7 10.23 -5.26 23.01
C THR A 7 11.49 -4.40 22.94
N PRO A 8 12.66 -4.98 22.63
CA PRO A 8 13.88 -4.22 22.51
C PRO A 8 13.69 -3.22 21.37
N ILE A 9 13.67 -1.94 21.71
CA ILE A 9 13.80 -0.86 20.74
C ILE A 9 15.26 -0.88 20.33
N THR A 10 15.56 -1.57 19.24
CA THR A 10 16.90 -1.62 18.66
C THR A 10 17.37 -0.18 18.37
N PRO A 11 18.58 0.21 18.78
CA PRO A 11 19.09 1.56 18.54
C PRO A 11 19.18 1.84 17.02
N PRO A 12 18.96 3.10 16.59
CA PRO A 12 18.86 3.47 15.17
C PRO A 12 20.12 3.21 14.34
N ASP A 13 21.28 3.00 15.00
CA ASP A 13 22.56 2.64 14.37
C ASP A 13 22.70 1.16 13.99
N GLU A 14 21.74 0.31 14.37
CA GLU A 14 21.76 -1.14 14.11
C GLU A 14 20.65 -1.57 13.12
N HIS A 15 20.02 -0.60 12.45
CA HIS A 15 19.15 -0.87 11.31
C HIS A 15 19.99 -1.29 10.12
N VAL A 16 20.16 -2.61 9.94
CA VAL A 16 20.85 -3.23 8.78
C VAL A 16 20.19 -2.84 7.45
N VAL A 17 18.93 -2.42 7.49
CA VAL A 17 18.13 -1.95 6.36
C VAL A 17 17.49 -0.61 6.69
N THR A 18 17.43 0.27 5.70
CA THR A 18 16.72 1.55 5.85
C THR A 18 15.24 1.31 6.15
N ALA A 19 14.59 2.23 6.86
CA ALA A 19 13.15 2.15 7.13
C ALA A 19 12.33 1.97 5.83
N ARG A 20 12.82 2.54 4.73
CA ARG A 20 12.25 2.33 3.39
C ARG A 20 12.34 0.88 2.96
N GLU A 21 13.52 0.26 2.96
CA GLU A 21 13.71 -1.13 2.51
C GLU A 21 12.92 -2.14 3.36
N ALA A 22 12.73 -1.88 4.65
CA ALA A 22 11.89 -2.73 5.51
C ALA A 22 10.39 -2.61 5.16
N LEU A 23 9.95 -1.42 4.75
CA LEU A 23 8.55 -1.13 4.46
C LEU A 23 8.18 -1.41 2.99
N GLU A 24 9.12 -1.32 2.06
CA GLU A 24 8.93 -1.54 0.62
C GLU A 24 8.20 -2.86 0.32
N PRO A 25 8.61 -4.04 0.82
CA PRO A 25 7.89 -5.29 0.56
C PRO A 25 6.52 -5.36 1.23
N LEU A 26 6.31 -4.63 2.33
CA LEU A 26 4.99 -4.55 2.98
C LEU A 26 4.05 -3.65 2.20
N TYR A 27 4.59 -2.57 1.63
CA TYR A 27 3.85 -1.63 0.81
C TYR A 27 3.39 -2.27 -0.50
N GLU A 28 4.26 -3.01 -1.20
CA GLU A 28 3.90 -3.76 -2.40
C GLU A 28 2.77 -4.75 -2.14
N ARG A 29 2.82 -5.47 -1.01
CA ARG A 29 1.75 -6.40 -0.61
C ARG A 29 0.44 -5.69 -0.31
N LEU A 30 0.50 -4.51 0.32
CA LEU A 30 -0.68 -3.71 0.62
C LEU A 30 -1.34 -3.19 -0.66
N GLU A 31 -0.53 -2.74 -1.63
CA GLU A 31 -1.04 -2.28 -2.92
C GLU A 31 -1.78 -3.40 -3.65
N LEU A 32 -1.17 -4.58 -3.79
CA LEU A 32 -1.80 -5.74 -4.42
C LEU A 32 -3.12 -6.13 -3.73
N HIS A 33 -3.14 -6.14 -2.39
CA HIS A 33 -4.34 -6.46 -1.63
C HIS A 33 -5.44 -5.43 -1.83
N THR A 34 -5.09 -4.15 -1.87
CA THR A 34 -6.03 -3.05 -2.07
C THR A 34 -6.63 -3.11 -3.48
N GLU A 35 -5.81 -3.37 -4.50
CA GLU A 35 -6.28 -3.51 -5.88
C GLU A 35 -7.22 -4.71 -6.04
N ALA A 36 -6.87 -5.86 -5.47
CA ALA A 36 -7.74 -7.04 -5.48
C ALA A 36 -9.08 -6.76 -4.79
N THR A 37 -9.06 -6.00 -3.69
CA THR A 37 -10.27 -5.62 -2.94
C THR A 37 -11.15 -4.66 -3.75
N LEU A 38 -10.55 -3.65 -4.38
CA LEU A 38 -11.26 -2.68 -5.22
C LEU A 38 -11.89 -3.34 -6.45
N LEU A 39 -11.13 -4.22 -7.12
CA LEU A 39 -11.66 -5.00 -8.25
C LEU A 39 -12.78 -5.94 -7.82
N SER A 40 -12.62 -6.62 -6.68
CA SER A 40 -13.67 -7.49 -6.13
C SER A 40 -14.96 -6.70 -5.83
N ALA A 41 -14.84 -5.55 -5.16
CA ALA A 41 -15.98 -4.70 -4.86
C ALA A 41 -16.67 -4.16 -6.14
N ALA A 42 -15.90 -3.81 -7.17
CA ALA A 42 -16.46 -3.40 -8.45
C ALA A 42 -17.19 -4.54 -9.16
N MET A 43 -16.64 -5.76 -9.14
CA MET A 43 -17.30 -6.94 -9.68
C MET A 43 -18.58 -7.30 -8.91
N GLU A 44 -18.57 -7.20 -7.58
CA GLU A 44 -19.77 -7.40 -6.74
C GLU A 44 -20.86 -6.35 -7.00
N ALA A 45 -20.46 -5.12 -7.32
CA ALA A 45 -21.38 -4.06 -7.74
C ALA A 45 -21.91 -4.26 -9.18
N GLY A 46 -21.49 -5.31 -9.88
CA GLY A 46 -21.98 -5.68 -11.22
C GLY A 46 -21.21 -5.05 -12.37
N TRP A 47 -20.06 -4.42 -12.11
CA TRP A 47 -19.21 -3.86 -13.15
C TRP A 47 -18.40 -4.97 -13.85
N PRO A 48 -18.20 -4.90 -15.17
CA PRO A 48 -17.34 -5.83 -15.86
C PRO A 48 -15.87 -5.62 -15.44
N ALA A 49 -15.13 -6.72 -15.31
CA ALA A 49 -13.75 -6.69 -14.82
C ALA A 49 -12.81 -5.77 -15.63
N ASP A 50 -13.02 -5.68 -16.95
CA ASP A 50 -12.26 -4.80 -17.83
C ASP A 50 -12.49 -3.31 -17.50
N GLU A 51 -13.73 -2.91 -17.22
CA GLU A 51 -14.08 -1.54 -16.85
C GLU A 51 -13.58 -1.19 -15.46
N ALA A 52 -13.72 -2.11 -14.49
CA ALA A 52 -13.16 -1.95 -13.16
C ALA A 52 -11.63 -1.78 -13.18
N THR A 53 -10.94 -2.56 -14.00
CA THR A 53 -9.47 -2.46 -14.17
C THR A 53 -9.06 -1.14 -14.80
N LYS A 54 -9.78 -0.69 -15.83
CA LYS A 54 -9.54 0.63 -16.45
C LYS A 54 -9.78 1.78 -15.49
N ALA A 55 -10.85 1.72 -14.71
CA ALA A 55 -11.16 2.72 -13.70
C ALA A 55 -10.06 2.78 -12.62
N LEU A 56 -9.61 1.62 -12.15
CA LEU A 56 -8.51 1.53 -11.18
C LEU A 56 -7.19 2.09 -11.73
N ALA A 57 -6.84 1.77 -12.97
CA ALA A 57 -5.66 2.34 -13.64
C ALA A 57 -5.75 3.87 -13.80
N ALA A 58 -6.94 4.39 -14.15
CA ALA A 58 -7.17 5.82 -14.24
C ALA A 58 -7.02 6.52 -12.87
N LEU A 59 -7.54 5.91 -11.80
CA LEU A 59 -7.37 6.42 -10.43
C LEU A 59 -5.89 6.45 -10.00
N ARG A 60 -5.12 5.38 -10.29
CA ARG A 60 -3.67 5.34 -10.03
C ARG A 60 -2.92 6.44 -10.74
N LEU A 61 -3.22 6.66 -12.03
CA LEU A 61 -2.62 7.72 -12.81
C LEU A 61 -2.98 9.10 -12.22
N GLN A 62 -4.25 9.30 -11.86
CA GLN A 62 -4.71 10.54 -11.25
C GLN A 62 -4.01 10.82 -9.92
N ASP A 63 -3.81 9.80 -9.09
CA ASP A 63 -3.12 9.92 -7.80
C ASP A 63 -1.64 10.27 -7.99
N ALA A 64 -0.95 9.59 -8.91
CA ALA A 64 0.43 9.90 -9.28
C ALA A 64 0.59 11.35 -9.78
N LEU A 65 -0.32 11.79 -10.66
CA LEU A 65 -0.34 13.17 -11.15
C LEU A 65 -0.64 14.18 -10.02
N ASN A 66 -1.48 13.83 -9.05
CA ASN A 66 -1.83 14.69 -7.93
C ASN A 66 -0.67 14.80 -6.92
N ILE A 67 0.10 13.73 -6.72
CA ILE A 67 1.34 13.75 -5.94
C ILE A 67 2.35 14.67 -6.62
N LEU A 68 2.60 14.47 -7.92
CA LEU A 68 3.53 15.29 -8.70
C LEU A 68 3.10 16.77 -8.79
N GLY A 69 1.80 17.03 -8.89
CA GLY A 69 1.25 18.38 -8.94
C GLY A 69 1.26 19.11 -7.60
N ARG A 70 1.35 18.40 -6.47
CA ARG A 70 1.48 19.00 -5.14
C ARG A 70 2.91 19.42 -4.78
N GLU A 71 3.90 19.04 -5.57
CA GLU A 71 5.31 19.40 -5.36
C GLU A 71 5.71 20.73 -6.03
N ASN A 72 4.76 21.48 -6.61
CA ASN A 72 4.95 22.80 -7.22
C ASN A 72 4.09 23.88 -6.55
#